data_AF-A0A484XPI1-F1
#
_entry.id   AF-A0A484XPI1-F1
#
_cell.length_a   1.000
_cell.length_b   1.000
_cell.length_c   1.000
_cell.angle_alpha   90.00
_cell.angle_beta   90.00
_cell.angle_gamma   90.00
#
_symmetry.space_group_name_H-M   'P 1'
#
loop_
_entity.id
_entity.type
_entity.pdbx_description
1 polymer ?
#
loop_
_entity_poly.entity_id
_entity_poly.type
_entity_poly.pdbx_seq_one_letter_code
_entity_poly.pdbx_strand_id
1 'polypeptide(L)'
;MCQTFGLPSSLKYESDGGPGIAQIMSFLLGSSAALKDRHNFMKFQVFQWLLGATDGHAKNFSVFIQAGGSYRLTPFYDIISAFPVLGGAGIHISDLKLAMGLTATRGRKNAIDKIHPRHYMATAKAVKFPEDRMREIMQSFADHVPLALDEVMDSLPEGFSDKVATSITSNVLRLHARLCKEVGK
;
A
#
# COMPACT_ATOMS: atom_id res chain seq x y z
N MET A 1 -9.16 11.54 2.76
CA MET A 1 -10.38 10.77 3.09
C MET A 1 -11.06 11.23 4.37
N CYS A 2 -10.35 11.68 5.42
CA CYS A 2 -11.03 12.19 6.63
C CYS A 2 -12.09 13.26 6.32
N GLN A 3 -11.75 14.29 5.54
CA GLN A 3 -12.70 15.33 5.11
C GLN A 3 -13.89 14.75 4.35
N THR A 4 -13.63 13.83 3.41
CA THR A 4 -14.65 13.16 2.60
C THR A 4 -15.68 12.40 3.44
N PHE A 5 -15.28 11.87 4.59
CA PHE A 5 -16.16 11.18 5.54
C PHE A 5 -16.62 12.07 6.71
N GLY A 6 -16.32 13.37 6.70
CA GLY A 6 -16.67 14.28 7.81
C GLY A 6 -15.97 13.97 9.13
N LEU A 7 -14.80 13.33 9.09
CA LEU A 7 -14.06 12.90 10.27
C LEU A 7 -12.97 13.90 10.68
N PRO A 8 -12.73 14.11 11.99
CA PRO A 8 -11.62 14.92 12.48
C PRO A 8 -10.27 14.26 12.16
N SER A 9 -9.20 15.06 12.15
CA SER A 9 -7.85 14.57 11.83
C SER A 9 -7.28 13.58 12.84
N SER A 10 -7.79 13.58 14.09
CA SER A 10 -7.41 12.61 15.11
C SER A 10 -7.80 11.18 14.75
N LEU A 11 -8.82 10.99 13.91
CA LEU A 11 -9.28 9.68 13.44
C LEU A 11 -8.69 9.33 12.06
N LYS A 12 -7.44 9.72 11.79
CA LYS A 12 -6.80 9.44 10.50
C LYS A 12 -6.33 7.99 10.36
N TYR A 13 -5.99 7.33 11.47
CA TYR A 13 -5.53 5.93 11.48
C TYR A 13 -6.69 4.96 11.70
N GLU A 14 -6.64 3.79 11.04
CA GLU A 14 -7.63 2.72 11.24
C GLU A 14 -7.63 2.22 12.70
N SER A 15 -6.46 2.19 13.36
CA SER A 15 -6.33 1.81 14.77
C SER A 15 -7.12 2.70 15.72
N ASP A 16 -7.33 3.95 15.33
CA ASP A 16 -8.00 4.97 16.14
C ASP A 16 -9.48 5.08 15.76
N GLY A 17 -9.99 4.19 14.89
CA GLY A 17 -11.36 4.22 14.37
C GLY A 17 -11.54 4.98 13.05
N GLY A 18 -10.43 5.37 12.41
CA GLY A 18 -10.42 5.99 11.10
C GLY A 18 -10.75 5.03 9.95
N PRO A 19 -10.94 5.55 8.73
CA PRO A 19 -11.41 4.74 7.61
C PRO A 19 -10.31 3.84 7.06
N GLY A 20 -10.62 2.54 6.98
CA GLY A 20 -9.74 1.50 6.42
C GLY A 20 -10.01 1.18 4.94
N ILE A 21 -9.32 0.16 4.43
CA ILE A 21 -9.43 -0.30 3.03
C ILE A 21 -10.89 -0.57 2.63
N ALA A 22 -11.68 -1.21 3.50
CA ALA A 22 -13.05 -1.58 3.17
C ALA A 22 -13.96 -0.37 2.96
N GLN A 23 -13.88 0.64 3.84
CA GLN A 23 -14.67 1.86 3.72
C GLN A 23 -14.25 2.68 2.50
N ILE A 24 -12.95 2.81 2.25
CA ILE A 24 -12.44 3.54 1.09
C ILE A 24 -12.83 2.82 -0.21
N MET A 25 -12.69 1.50 -0.28
CA MET A 25 -13.11 0.73 -1.47
C MET A 25 -14.61 0.84 -1.74
N SER A 26 -15.44 0.81 -0.68
CA SER A 26 -16.89 1.03 -0.81
C SER A 26 -17.18 2.43 -1.35
N PHE A 27 -16.55 3.47 -0.80
CA PHE A 27 -16.66 4.84 -1.29
C PHE A 27 -16.25 4.98 -2.77
N LEU A 28 -15.13 4.36 -3.18
CA LEU A 28 -14.66 4.42 -4.57
C LEU A 28 -15.59 3.73 -5.59
N LEU A 29 -16.64 3.02 -5.17
CA LEU A 29 -17.69 2.58 -6.10
C LEU A 29 -18.46 3.76 -6.70
N GLY A 30 -18.55 4.89 -6.00
CA GLY A 30 -19.21 6.10 -6.49
C GLY A 30 -18.29 7.06 -7.26
N SER A 31 -17.02 6.70 -7.46
CA SER A 31 -16.10 7.50 -8.25
C SER A 31 -16.52 7.53 -9.73
N SER A 32 -16.32 8.66 -10.40
CA SER A 32 -16.49 8.80 -11.86
C SER A 32 -15.55 7.90 -12.66
N ALA A 33 -14.49 7.36 -12.02
CA ALA A 33 -13.55 6.40 -12.58
C ALA A 33 -13.45 5.12 -11.70
N ALA A 34 -14.56 4.68 -11.10
CA ALA A 34 -14.61 3.63 -10.08
C ALA A 34 -13.72 2.39 -10.33
N LEU A 35 -13.76 1.81 -11.54
CA LEU A 35 -12.94 0.65 -11.87
C LEU A 35 -11.44 0.93 -11.76
N LYS A 36 -10.99 2.06 -12.32
CA LYS A 36 -9.58 2.48 -12.31
C LYS A 36 -9.13 2.87 -10.90
N ASP A 37 -9.96 3.61 -10.17
CA ASP A 37 -9.60 4.08 -8.84
C ASP A 37 -9.51 2.93 -7.83
N ARG A 38 -10.45 1.98 -7.88
CA ARG A 38 -10.40 0.76 -7.06
C ARG A 38 -9.17 -0.09 -7.39
N HIS A 39 -8.85 -0.24 -8.69
CA HIS A 39 -7.64 -0.95 -9.12
C HIS A 39 -6.37 -0.27 -8.59
N ASN A 40 -6.24 1.03 -8.82
CA ASN A 40 -5.07 1.80 -8.37
C ASN A 40 -4.92 1.78 -6.86
N PHE A 41 -6.02 1.91 -6.11
CA PHE A 41 -6.00 1.87 -4.66
C PHE A 41 -5.52 0.50 -4.14
N MET A 42 -6.02 -0.61 -4.68
CA MET A 42 -5.57 -1.96 -4.30
C MET A 42 -4.11 -2.21 -4.71
N LYS A 43 -3.70 -1.76 -5.91
CA LYS A 43 -2.30 -1.81 -6.37
C LYS A 43 -1.38 -1.06 -5.41
N PHE A 44 -1.82 0.10 -4.94
CA PHE A 44 -1.07 0.90 -3.98
C PHE A 44 -0.97 0.24 -2.61
N GLN A 45 -1.96 -0.54 -2.17
CA GLN A 45 -1.83 -1.31 -0.93
C GLN A 45 -0.70 -2.35 -0.99
N VAL A 46 -0.49 -2.99 -2.15
CA VAL A 46 0.65 -3.91 -2.37
C VAL A 46 1.96 -3.14 -2.41
N PHE A 47 2.00 -2.01 -3.12
CA PHE A 47 3.16 -1.13 -3.18
C PHE A 47 3.62 -0.67 -1.80
N GLN A 48 2.71 -0.18 -0.96
CA GLN A 48 3.03 0.26 0.40
C GLN A 48 3.62 -0.86 1.26
N TRP A 49 3.12 -2.10 1.11
CA TRP A 49 3.70 -3.24 1.80
C TRP A 49 5.11 -3.56 1.33
N LEU A 50 5.34 -3.64 0.01
CA LEU A 50 6.66 -3.91 -0.56
C LEU A 50 7.67 -2.84 -0.15
N LEU A 51 7.27 -1.56 -0.14
CA LEU A 51 8.11 -0.43 0.23
C LEU A 51 8.23 -0.22 1.76
N GLY A 52 7.43 -0.93 2.57
CA GLY A 52 7.40 -0.72 4.02
C GLY A 52 6.89 0.67 4.42
N ALA A 53 5.93 1.21 3.68
CA ALA A 53 5.29 2.49 3.98
C ALA A 53 4.23 2.31 5.08
N THR A 54 4.57 2.74 6.29
CA THR A 54 3.75 2.51 7.49
C THR A 54 2.72 3.60 7.74
N ASP A 55 2.89 4.80 7.17
CA ASP A 55 2.04 5.97 7.44
C ASP A 55 0.96 6.24 6.38
N GLY A 56 0.55 5.21 5.64
CA GLY A 56 -0.49 5.23 4.62
C GLY A 56 -1.92 5.45 5.13
N HIS A 57 -2.15 6.48 5.94
CA HIS A 57 -3.39 6.71 6.66
C HIS A 57 -4.44 7.46 5.82
N ALA A 58 -5.65 7.65 6.34
CA ALA A 58 -6.79 8.22 5.61
C ALA A 58 -6.54 9.63 5.05
N LYS A 59 -5.62 10.42 5.61
CA LYS A 59 -5.26 11.74 5.09
C LYS A 59 -4.33 11.71 3.87
N ASN A 60 -3.69 10.59 3.53
CA ASN A 60 -2.78 10.47 2.37
C ASN A 60 -3.50 10.02 1.09
N PHE A 61 -4.83 10.02 1.13
CA PHE A 61 -5.69 9.71 0.00
C PHE A 61 -6.68 10.85 -0.18
N SER A 62 -6.73 11.43 -1.38
CA SER A 62 -7.64 12.52 -1.72
C SER A 62 -8.48 12.18 -2.94
N VAL A 63 -9.52 12.98 -3.15
CA VAL A 63 -10.31 12.98 -4.38
C VAL A 63 -10.36 14.37 -4.97
N PHE A 64 -10.40 14.47 -6.30
CA PHE A 64 -10.86 15.66 -6.96
C PHE A 64 -12.38 15.73 -6.86
N ILE A 65 -12.91 16.90 -6.53
CA ILE A 65 -14.32 17.22 -6.68
C ILE A 65 -14.50 17.84 -8.06
N GLN A 66 -15.39 17.27 -8.86
CA GLN A 66 -15.65 17.66 -10.24
C GLN A 66 -17.01 18.37 -10.33
N ALA A 67 -17.28 18.97 -11.49
CA ALA A 67 -18.57 19.58 -11.77
C ALA A 67 -19.73 18.61 -11.50
N GLY A 68 -20.82 19.13 -10.93
CA GLY A 68 -21.99 18.33 -10.56
C GLY A 68 -21.81 17.44 -9.33
N GLY A 69 -20.72 17.59 -8.57
CA GLY A 69 -20.50 16.85 -7.32
C GLY A 69 -19.93 15.43 -7.51
N SER A 70 -19.61 15.04 -8.76
CA SER A 70 -18.86 13.81 -9.01
C SER A 70 -17.42 13.92 -8.49
N TYR A 71 -16.77 12.79 -8.26
CA TYR A 71 -15.40 12.77 -7.74
C TYR A 71 -14.58 11.62 -8.32
N ARG A 72 -13.26 11.74 -8.23
CA ARG A 72 -12.31 10.68 -8.58
C ARG A 72 -11.05 10.75 -7.73
N LEU A 73 -10.34 9.64 -7.57
CA LEU A 73 -9.11 9.55 -6.81
C LEU A 73 -8.02 10.46 -7.40
N THR A 74 -7.25 11.14 -6.54
CA THR A 74 -6.05 11.88 -6.94
C THR A 74 -4.86 10.92 -7.13
N PRO A 75 -3.74 11.37 -7.71
CA PRO A 75 -2.46 10.68 -7.53
C PRO A 75 -2.13 10.46 -6.05
N PHE A 76 -1.32 9.43 -5.77
CA PHE A 76 -0.81 9.15 -4.42
C PHE A 76 0.33 10.11 -4.07
N TYR A 77 0.45 10.46 -2.79
CA TYR A 77 1.44 11.40 -2.27
C TYR A 77 1.86 10.99 -0.85
N ASP A 78 2.83 11.69 -0.27
CA ASP A 78 3.38 11.41 1.07
C ASP A 78 3.82 9.96 1.26
N ILE A 79 4.65 9.49 0.33
CA ILE A 79 5.17 8.12 0.29
C ILE A 79 6.56 8.10 0.92
N ILE A 80 6.68 7.44 2.08
CA ILE A 80 7.96 7.30 2.79
C ILE A 80 8.11 5.84 3.25
N SER A 81 9.27 5.24 2.98
CA SER A 81 9.63 3.91 3.50
C SER A 81 10.14 4.02 4.95
N ALA A 82 9.71 3.09 5.81
CA ALA A 82 10.28 2.94 7.15
C ALA A 82 11.54 2.04 7.17
N PHE A 83 11.98 1.48 6.05
CA PHE A 83 13.17 0.62 6.05
C PHE A 83 14.48 1.32 6.46
N PRO A 84 14.75 2.57 6.03
CA PRO A 84 16.00 3.25 6.42
C PRO A 84 16.18 3.47 7.93
N VAL A 85 15.10 3.42 8.72
CA VAL A 85 15.16 3.57 10.18
C VAL A 85 15.36 2.25 10.94
N LEU A 86 15.32 1.11 10.25
CA LEU A 86 15.58 -0.21 10.86
C LEU A 86 17.00 -0.30 11.43
N GLY A 87 17.14 -0.95 12.58
CA GLY A 87 18.44 -1.21 13.24
C GLY A 87 19.10 0.01 13.88
N GLY A 88 18.74 1.24 13.51
CA GLY A 88 19.35 2.46 14.07
C GLY A 88 18.88 2.78 15.50
N ALA A 89 17.57 2.71 15.75
CA ALA A 89 16.95 3.05 17.04
C ALA A 89 16.39 1.83 17.80
N GLY A 90 16.87 0.63 17.49
CA GLY A 90 16.32 -0.63 18.02
C GLY A 90 15.01 -1.09 17.36
N ILE A 91 14.54 -0.38 16.33
CA ILE A 91 13.35 -0.75 15.55
C ILE A 91 13.67 -1.96 14.68
N HIS A 92 12.91 -3.04 14.86
CA HIS A 92 12.99 -4.24 14.06
C HIS A 92 11.88 -4.27 13.00
N ILE A 93 12.07 -5.03 11.92
CA ILE A 93 11.06 -5.11 10.85
C ILE A 93 9.71 -5.65 11.34
N SER A 94 9.70 -6.45 12.41
CA SER A 94 8.47 -6.94 13.05
C SER A 94 7.61 -5.83 13.67
N ASP A 95 8.20 -4.67 13.93
CA ASP A 95 7.51 -3.52 14.53
C ASP A 95 6.79 -2.68 13.46
N LEU A 96 7.16 -2.84 12.19
CA LEU A 96 6.57 -2.10 11.09
C LEU A 96 5.17 -2.64 10.77
N LYS A 97 4.17 -1.74 10.85
CA LYS A 97 2.77 -2.04 10.56
C LYS A 97 2.21 -1.07 9.54
N LEU A 98 1.41 -1.57 8.60
CA LEU A 98 0.61 -0.74 7.71
C LEU A 98 -0.46 0.02 8.50
N ALA A 99 -0.72 1.27 8.13
CA ALA A 99 -1.77 2.11 8.71
C ALA A 99 -3.19 1.54 8.48
N MET A 100 -3.39 0.79 7.40
CA MET A 100 -4.63 0.08 7.11
C MET A 100 -4.34 -1.41 7.02
N GLY A 101 -4.95 -2.20 7.90
CA GLY A 101 -4.75 -3.64 7.93
C GLY A 101 -5.45 -4.35 6.77
N LEU A 102 -5.02 -5.57 6.48
CA LEU A 102 -5.61 -6.48 5.50
C LEU A 102 -6.51 -7.52 6.16
N THR A 103 -7.39 -8.15 5.38
CA THR A 103 -8.22 -9.26 5.86
C THR A 103 -7.35 -10.47 6.20
N ALA A 104 -7.65 -11.12 7.33
CA ALA A 104 -6.99 -12.35 7.79
C ALA A 104 -8.01 -13.31 8.42
N THR A 105 -7.57 -14.54 8.71
CA THR A 105 -8.40 -15.57 9.36
C THR A 105 -8.96 -15.11 10.72
N ARG A 106 -8.19 -14.29 11.45
CA ARG A 106 -8.61 -13.65 12.70
C ARG A 106 -8.20 -12.18 12.66
N GLY A 107 -9.17 -11.28 12.83
CA GLY A 107 -8.94 -9.84 12.85
C GLY A 107 -8.35 -9.28 11.55
N ARG A 108 -7.46 -8.29 11.69
CA ARG A 108 -6.72 -7.67 10.57
C ARG A 108 -5.23 -8.05 10.63
N LYS A 109 -4.56 -8.02 9.49
CA LYS A 109 -3.10 -8.20 9.36
C LYS A 109 -2.46 -6.92 8.88
N ASN A 110 -1.61 -6.32 9.70
CA ASN A 110 -0.91 -5.08 9.38
C ASN A 110 0.61 -5.17 9.52
N ALA A 111 1.14 -6.08 10.34
CA ALA A 111 2.59 -6.30 10.48
C ALA A 111 3.22 -6.72 9.14
N ILE A 112 4.08 -5.86 8.59
CA ILE A 112 4.66 -5.99 7.24
C ILE A 112 5.39 -7.32 7.08
N ASP A 113 6.16 -7.74 8.08
CA ASP A 113 6.92 -8.99 8.07
C ASP A 113 6.03 -10.25 8.09
N LYS A 114 4.74 -10.11 8.42
CA LYS A 114 3.74 -11.21 8.46
C LYS A 114 2.68 -11.13 7.36
N ILE A 115 2.73 -10.13 6.48
CA ILE A 115 1.82 -10.02 5.33
C ILE A 115 2.31 -10.92 4.18
N HIS A 116 1.36 -11.47 3.43
CA HIS A 116 1.54 -12.45 2.37
C HIS A 116 0.46 -12.22 1.29
N PRO A 117 0.68 -12.61 0.03
CA PRO A 117 -0.30 -12.54 -1.07
C PRO A 117 -1.70 -13.04 -0.72
N ARG A 118 -1.82 -14.15 0.03
CA ARG A 118 -3.12 -14.63 0.52
C ARG A 118 -3.96 -13.60 1.29
N HIS A 119 -3.33 -12.66 2.00
CA HIS A 119 -4.05 -11.60 2.73
C HIS A 119 -4.64 -10.56 1.78
N TYR A 120 -3.95 -10.27 0.66
CA TYR A 120 -4.49 -9.40 -0.39
C TYR A 120 -5.65 -10.07 -1.12
N MET A 121 -5.55 -11.37 -1.43
CA MET A 121 -6.66 -12.13 -2.02
C MET A 121 -7.89 -12.15 -1.10
N ALA A 122 -7.68 -12.42 0.19
CA ALA A 122 -8.77 -12.35 1.18
C ALA A 122 -9.37 -10.95 1.29
N THR A 123 -8.54 -9.91 1.19
CA THR A 123 -9.00 -8.51 1.21
C THR A 123 -9.80 -8.17 -0.03
N ALA A 124 -9.31 -8.54 -1.22
CA ALA A 124 -10.00 -8.35 -2.48
C ALA A 124 -11.40 -9.00 -2.46
N LYS A 125 -11.49 -10.25 -2.01
CA LYS A 125 -12.77 -10.94 -1.81
C LYS A 125 -13.69 -10.20 -0.84
N ALA A 126 -13.18 -9.77 0.32
CA ALA A 126 -13.96 -9.05 1.33
C ALA A 126 -14.53 -7.71 0.83
N VAL A 127 -13.80 -7.00 -0.04
CA VAL A 127 -14.22 -5.70 -0.60
C VAL A 127 -14.85 -5.81 -1.99
N LYS A 128 -15.16 -7.03 -2.44
CA LYS A 128 -15.72 -7.34 -3.77
C LYS A 128 -14.87 -6.76 -4.91
N PHE A 129 -13.56 -6.85 -4.80
CA PHE A 129 -12.62 -6.55 -5.88
C PHE A 129 -12.32 -7.84 -6.66
N PRO A 130 -12.36 -7.84 -8.01
CA PRO A 130 -12.15 -9.04 -8.80
C PRO A 130 -10.81 -9.73 -8.49
N GLU A 131 -10.87 -11.03 -8.24
CA GLU A 131 -9.70 -11.82 -7.80
C GLU A 131 -8.63 -11.98 -8.89
N ASP A 132 -9.06 -12.08 -10.15
CA ASP A 132 -8.22 -12.04 -11.35
C ASP A 132 -7.41 -10.73 -11.41
N ARG A 133 -8.05 -9.58 -11.18
CA ARG A 133 -7.36 -8.29 -11.14
C ARG A 133 -6.39 -8.17 -9.98
N MET A 134 -6.70 -8.75 -8.83
CA MET A 134 -5.75 -8.79 -7.71
C MET A 134 -4.54 -9.67 -8.03
N ARG A 135 -4.74 -10.80 -8.71
CA ARG A 135 -3.65 -11.65 -9.21
C ARG A 135 -2.79 -10.91 -10.24
N GLU A 136 -3.39 -10.22 -11.21
CA GLU A 136 -2.68 -9.39 -12.19
C GLU A 136 -1.80 -8.33 -11.52
N ILE A 137 -2.32 -7.65 -10.50
CA ILE A 137 -1.54 -6.67 -9.72
C ILE A 137 -0.31 -7.33 -9.09
N MET A 138 -0.50 -8.47 -8.43
CA MET A 138 0.58 -9.19 -7.76
C MET A 138 1.61 -9.75 -8.75
N GLN A 139 1.16 -10.28 -9.89
CA GLN A 139 2.02 -10.72 -10.99
C GLN A 139 2.83 -9.56 -11.56
N SER A 140 2.20 -8.41 -11.80
CA SER A 140 2.91 -7.21 -12.27
C SER A 140 4.04 -6.81 -11.32
N PHE A 141 3.83 -6.83 -10.00
CA PHE A 141 4.92 -6.58 -9.06
C PHE A 141 5.97 -7.70 -9.04
N ALA A 142 5.57 -8.97 -9.17
CA ALA A 142 6.51 -10.08 -9.25
C ALA A 142 7.46 -9.94 -10.45
N ASP A 143 6.94 -9.50 -11.60
CA ASP A 143 7.70 -9.40 -12.85
C ASP A 143 8.59 -8.14 -12.92
N HIS A 144 8.12 -7.01 -12.38
CA HIS A 144 8.73 -5.70 -12.67
C HIS A 144 9.56 -5.10 -11.53
N VAL A 145 9.41 -5.56 -10.28
CA VAL A 145 10.12 -4.94 -9.14
C VAL A 145 11.64 -4.95 -9.28
N PRO A 146 12.31 -6.05 -9.69
CA PRO A 146 13.76 -6.05 -9.83
C PRO A 146 14.25 -4.98 -10.83
N LEU A 147 13.67 -4.95 -12.03
CA LEU A 147 14.02 -3.97 -13.05
C LEU A 147 13.73 -2.53 -12.61
N ALA A 148 12.59 -2.30 -11.96
CA ALA A 148 12.25 -0.97 -11.45
C ALA A 148 13.22 -0.49 -10.36
N LEU A 149 13.78 -1.40 -9.55
CA LEU A 149 14.82 -1.03 -8.59
C LEU A 149 16.11 -0.66 -9.32
N ASP A 150 16.53 -1.43 -10.32
CA ASP A 150 17.74 -1.14 -11.10
C ASP A 150 17.64 0.23 -11.79
N GLU A 151 16.52 0.51 -12.48
CA GLU A 151 16.28 1.80 -13.13
C GLU A 151 16.28 2.99 -12.15
N VAL A 152 15.74 2.80 -10.95
CA VAL A 152 15.78 3.83 -9.90
C VAL A 152 17.21 4.01 -9.39
N MET A 153 17.95 2.93 -9.15
CA MET A 153 19.34 3.01 -8.67
C MET A 153 20.25 3.73 -9.68
N ASP A 154 20.05 3.49 -10.98
CA ASP A 154 20.81 4.14 -12.06
C ASP A 154 20.46 5.62 -12.24
N SER A 155 19.30 6.06 -11.75
CA SER A 155 18.84 7.45 -11.86
C SER A 155 19.05 8.28 -10.59
N LEU A 156 19.63 7.70 -9.53
CA LEU A 156 19.93 8.43 -8.30
C LEU A 156 21.01 9.50 -8.55
N PRO A 157 20.86 10.71 -7.97
CA PRO A 157 21.86 11.76 -8.12
C PRO A 157 23.16 11.40 -7.38
N GLU A 158 24.25 11.99 -7.81
CA GLU A 158 25.53 11.92 -7.09
C GLU A 158 25.34 12.42 -5.63
N GLY A 159 25.92 11.70 -4.67
CA GLY A 159 25.79 12.02 -3.24
C GLY A 159 24.49 11.55 -2.58
N PHE A 160 23.62 10.80 -3.29
CA PHE A 160 22.50 10.13 -2.64
C PHE A 160 22.98 9.13 -1.57
N SER A 161 22.21 8.97 -0.50
CA SER A 161 22.60 8.12 0.62
C SER A 161 22.53 6.63 0.27
N ASP A 162 23.70 5.98 0.16
CA ASP A 162 23.81 4.52 -0.03
C ASP A 162 23.04 3.74 1.03
N LYS A 163 23.10 4.20 2.30
CA LYS A 163 22.37 3.58 3.40
C LYS A 163 20.85 3.54 3.13
N VAL A 164 20.28 4.63 2.62
CA VAL A 164 18.85 4.71 2.28
C VAL A 164 18.55 3.77 1.11
N ALA A 165 19.34 3.86 0.04
CA ALA A 165 19.16 3.06 -1.16
C ALA A 165 19.23 1.55 -0.84
N THR A 166 20.31 1.09 -0.20
CA THR A 166 20.52 -0.32 0.18
C THR A 166 19.46 -0.81 1.16
N SER A 167 19.06 -0.01 2.15
CA SER A 167 18.04 -0.43 3.11
C SER A 167 16.68 -0.65 2.43
N ILE A 168 16.30 0.23 1.51
CA ILE A 168 15.04 0.08 0.76
C ILE A 168 15.12 -1.13 -0.18
N THR A 169 16.12 -1.20 -1.06
CA THR A 169 16.22 -2.24 -2.08
C THR A 169 16.28 -3.63 -1.47
N SER A 170 17.09 -3.84 -0.42
CA SER A 170 17.22 -5.14 0.25
C SER A 170 15.92 -5.62 0.89
N ASN A 171 15.16 -4.74 1.55
CA ASN A 171 13.90 -5.11 2.18
C ASN A 171 12.76 -5.27 1.16
N VAL A 172 12.72 -4.46 0.10
CA VAL A 172 11.80 -4.62 -1.03
C VAL A 172 12.02 -5.99 -1.68
N LEU A 173 13.26 -6.36 -2.02
CA LEU A 173 13.60 -7.64 -2.63
C LEU A 173 13.26 -8.82 -1.70
N ARG A 174 13.46 -8.67 -0.39
CA ARG A 174 13.06 -9.70 0.59
C ARG A 174 11.56 -9.96 0.60
N LEU A 175 10.73 -8.92 0.56
CA LEU A 175 9.26 -9.05 0.50
C LEU A 175 8.78 -9.50 -0.89
N HIS A 176 9.43 -9.04 -1.95
CA HIS A 176 9.21 -9.48 -3.33
C HIS A 176 9.49 -10.98 -3.50
N ALA A 177 10.55 -11.53 -2.91
CA ALA A 177 10.81 -12.97 -2.96
C ALA A 177 9.66 -13.80 -2.35
N ARG A 178 8.94 -13.26 -1.35
CA ARG A 178 7.73 -13.88 -0.79
C ARG A 178 6.55 -13.79 -1.76
N LEU A 179 6.40 -12.66 -2.45
CA LEU A 179 5.39 -12.49 -3.50
C LEU A 179 5.57 -13.53 -4.62
N CYS A 180 6.79 -13.65 -5.17
CA CYS A 180 7.07 -14.58 -6.28
C CYS A 180 6.80 -16.04 -5.92
N LYS A 181 7.11 -16.48 -4.70
CA LYS A 181 6.86 -17.86 -4.24
C LYS A 181 5.39 -18.28 -4.22
N GLU A 182 4.48 -17.31 -4.06
CA GLU A 182 3.04 -17.58 -3.99
C GLU A 182 2.32 -17.28 -5.32
N VAL A 183 2.87 -16.37 -6.13
CA VAL A 183 2.30 -16.02 -7.44
C VAL A 183 2.74 -16.99 -8.55
N GLY A 184 3.94 -17.56 -8.45
CA GLY A 184 4.44 -18.59 -9.37
C GLY A 184 3.85 -20.00 -9.17
N LYS A 185 2.79 -20.13 -8.36
CA LYS A 185 2.01 -21.36 -8.16
C LYS A 185 0.63 -21.21 -8.80
#